data_AF-I3EIP0-F1
#
_entry.id   AF-I3EIP0-F1
#
_cell.length_a   1.000
_cell.length_b   1.000
_cell.length_c   1.000
_cell.angle_alpha   90.00
_cell.angle_beta   90.00
_cell.angle_gamma   90.00
#
_symmetry.space_group_name_H-M   'P 1'
#
loop_
_entity.id
_entity.type
_entity.pdbx_description
1 polymer ?
#
loop_
_entity_poly.entity_id
_entity_poly.type
_entity_poly.pdbx_seq_one_letter_code
_entity_poly.pdbx_strand_id
1 'polypeptide(L)'
;MGERRHTRVTLVKIPRILEEYLEEYSEPVEIGHIEERGTSNVLKISTQLGPQNFPREWIIEPLEAKTGVFTFVQKPHGAFIDGVITDEVYAKPKITPEYLKYKRERSAVLNVKKDVKSVDSLKEGIRMERYGATEYDIMARKRKKMLMEKKRERLSKTEVMDIIFRAFEEYPYWSVKDLADRSGQPLAYIQELLPDIAVLNKKTHRNMYELKPEYKNNS
;
A
#
# COMPACT_ATOMS: atom_id res chain seq x y z
N MET A 1 -54.45 -31.40 -12.03
CA MET A 1 -53.41 -30.40 -11.72
C MET A 1 -52.27 -30.63 -12.68
N GLY A 2 -52.12 -29.79 -13.70
CA GLY A 2 -51.06 -29.97 -14.70
C GLY A 2 -49.70 -29.59 -14.11
N GLU A 3 -48.71 -30.49 -14.19
CA GLU A 3 -47.31 -30.16 -13.93
C GLU A 3 -46.90 -28.96 -14.79
N ARG A 4 -46.67 -27.80 -14.17
CA ARG A 4 -46.05 -26.67 -14.86
C ARG A 4 -44.59 -27.04 -15.10
N ARG A 5 -44.31 -27.64 -16.26
CA ARG A 5 -42.95 -27.85 -16.75
C ARG A 5 -42.36 -26.49 -17.06
N HIS A 6 -41.41 -26.04 -16.24
CA HIS A 6 -40.65 -24.84 -16.52
C HIS A 6 -39.77 -25.04 -17.76
N THR A 7 -39.62 -23.98 -18.56
CA THR A 7 -38.81 -23.98 -19.77
C THR A 7 -37.35 -24.26 -19.42
N ARG A 8 -36.68 -25.13 -20.19
CA ARG A 8 -35.24 -25.36 -20.04
C ARG A 8 -34.49 -24.26 -20.78
N VAL A 9 -33.55 -23.62 -20.10
CA VAL A 9 -32.78 -22.51 -20.64
C VAL A 9 -31.29 -22.80 -20.46
N THR A 10 -30.49 -22.40 -21.44
CA THR A 10 -29.03 -22.47 -21.36
C THR A 10 -28.47 -21.09 -21.02
N LEU A 11 -27.64 -21.02 -19.99
CA LEU A 11 -26.94 -19.80 -19.63
C LEU A 11 -25.65 -19.68 -20.42
N VAL A 12 -25.57 -18.67 -21.30
CA VAL A 12 -24.38 -18.40 -22.11
C VAL A 12 -23.61 -17.24 -21.51
N LYS A 13 -22.42 -17.51 -20.98
CA LYS A 13 -21.49 -16.47 -20.55
C LYS A 13 -20.71 -15.97 -21.77
N ILE A 14 -20.78 -14.66 -22.02
CA ILE A 14 -20.11 -13.99 -23.13
C ILE A 14 -19.07 -12.98 -22.62
N PRO A 15 -17.93 -12.81 -23.30
CA PRO A 15 -17.01 -11.71 -23.06
C PRO A 15 -17.64 -10.35 -23.34
N ARG A 16 -17.21 -9.36 -22.55
CA ARG A 16 -17.67 -7.96 -22.64
C ARG A 16 -17.57 -7.33 -24.04
N ILE A 17 -16.65 -7.82 -24.87
CA ILE A 17 -16.52 -7.40 -26.27
C ILE A 17 -17.80 -7.67 -27.08
N LEU A 18 -18.46 -8.80 -26.83
CA LEU A 18 -19.69 -9.16 -27.52
C LEU A 18 -20.87 -8.45 -26.88
N GLU A 19 -20.91 -8.36 -25.56
CA GLU A 19 -21.94 -7.64 -24.81
C GLU A 19 -22.08 -6.17 -25.26
N GLU A 20 -20.99 -5.40 -25.24
CA GLU A 20 -21.01 -3.99 -25.67
C GLU A 20 -21.47 -3.83 -27.12
N TYR A 21 -21.14 -4.81 -27.96
CA TYR A 21 -21.58 -4.83 -29.35
C TYR A 21 -23.07 -5.14 -29.49
N LEU A 22 -23.62 -6.02 -28.64
CA LEU A 22 -25.05 -6.35 -28.62
C LEU A 22 -25.89 -5.20 -28.05
N GLU A 23 -25.34 -4.41 -27.12
CA GLU A 23 -26.01 -3.23 -26.56
C GLU A 23 -26.25 -2.11 -27.60
N GLU A 24 -25.51 -2.08 -28.70
CA GLU A 24 -25.72 -1.11 -29.78
C GLU A 24 -27.05 -1.33 -30.53
N TYR A 25 -27.62 -2.54 -30.44
CA TYR A 25 -28.85 -2.90 -31.15
C TYR A 25 -30.04 -2.90 -30.19
N SER A 26 -30.99 -2.00 -30.43
CA SER A 26 -32.25 -1.92 -29.66
C SER A 26 -33.39 -2.74 -30.27
N GLU A 27 -33.28 -3.09 -31.55
CA GLU A 27 -34.27 -3.87 -32.29
C GLU A 27 -33.85 -5.35 -32.36
N PRO A 28 -34.82 -6.27 -32.53
CA PRO A 28 -34.51 -7.69 -32.71
C PRO A 28 -33.73 -7.89 -34.01
N VAL A 29 -32.43 -8.15 -33.88
CA VAL A 29 -31.51 -8.38 -34.99
C VAL A 29 -31.02 -9.81 -34.98
N GLU A 30 -31.00 -10.43 -36.17
CA GLU A 30 -30.37 -11.74 -36.36
C GLU A 30 -28.85 -11.62 -36.30
N ILE A 31 -28.26 -12.02 -35.18
CA ILE A 31 -26.81 -11.88 -34.93
C ILE A 31 -26.00 -12.91 -35.73
N GLY A 32 -26.57 -14.08 -35.97
CA GLY A 32 -25.93 -15.18 -36.68
C GLY A 32 -26.51 -16.53 -36.28
N HIS A 33 -25.74 -17.60 -36.50
CA HIS A 33 -26.20 -18.97 -36.31
C HIS A 33 -25.20 -19.80 -35.50
N ILE A 34 -25.71 -20.83 -34.81
CA ILE A 34 -24.90 -21.78 -34.04
C ILE A 34 -24.71 -23.03 -34.90
N GLU A 35 -23.46 -23.41 -35.16
CA GLU A 35 -23.09 -24.66 -35.81
C GLU A 35 -22.71 -25.70 -34.76
N GLU A 36 -23.46 -26.80 -34.72
CA GLU A 36 -23.15 -27.94 -33.87
C GLU A 36 -22.03 -28.76 -34.52
N ARG A 37 -20.82 -28.71 -33.96
CA ARG A 37 -19.69 -29.54 -34.39
C ARG A 37 -19.43 -30.62 -33.37
N GLY A 38 -20.34 -31.59 -33.25
CA GLY A 38 -20.18 -32.85 -32.50
C GLY A 38 -19.78 -32.70 -31.02
N THR A 39 -18.52 -32.35 -30.76
CA THR A 39 -17.94 -32.13 -29.42
C THR A 39 -17.99 -30.67 -28.96
N SER A 40 -18.12 -29.69 -29.87
CA SER A 40 -18.19 -28.27 -29.51
C SER A 40 -19.13 -27.52 -30.43
N ASN A 41 -19.91 -26.60 -29.87
CA ASN A 41 -20.78 -25.73 -30.66
C ASN A 41 -20.02 -24.47 -31.02
N VAL A 42 -20.22 -23.95 -32.22
CA VAL A 42 -19.56 -22.73 -32.70
C VAL A 42 -20.62 -21.72 -33.09
N LEU A 43 -20.68 -20.61 -32.37
CA LEU A 43 -21.49 -19.45 -32.76
C LEU A 43 -20.75 -18.68 -33.85
N LYS A 44 -21.36 -18.57 -35.03
CA LYS A 44 -20.89 -17.75 -36.13
C LYS A 44 -21.72 -16.48 -36.23
N ILE A 45 -21.05 -15.34 -36.14
CA ILE A 45 -21.67 -14.02 -36.25
C ILE A 45 -21.69 -13.60 -37.72
N SER A 46 -22.80 -13.01 -38.15
CA SER A 46 -22.98 -12.52 -39.52
C SER A 46 -21.92 -11.49 -39.89
N THR A 47 -21.44 -11.53 -41.13
CA THR A 47 -20.40 -10.60 -41.62
C THR A 47 -20.87 -9.16 -41.78
N GLN A 48 -22.19 -8.95 -41.78
CA GLN A 48 -22.82 -7.62 -41.84
C GLN A 48 -22.82 -6.93 -40.47
N LEU A 49 -22.48 -7.68 -39.42
CA LEU A 49 -22.54 -7.25 -38.04
C LEU A 49 -21.12 -7.09 -37.48
N GLY A 50 -20.78 -5.84 -37.19
CA GLY A 50 -19.61 -5.47 -36.39
C GLY A 50 -18.45 -4.92 -37.19
N PRO A 51 -17.41 -4.40 -36.50
CA PRO A 51 -16.23 -3.88 -37.16
C PRO A 51 -15.48 -4.98 -37.92
N GLN A 52 -14.74 -4.60 -38.97
CA GLN A 52 -14.08 -5.55 -39.89
C GLN A 52 -13.19 -6.58 -39.17
N ASN A 53 -12.53 -6.19 -38.06
CA ASN A 53 -11.60 -7.03 -37.29
C ASN A 53 -12.27 -7.75 -36.09
N PHE A 54 -13.60 -7.76 -36.00
CA PHE A 54 -14.34 -8.40 -34.91
C PHE A 54 -14.26 -9.94 -34.99
N PRO A 55 -14.16 -10.67 -33.86
CA PRO A 55 -14.15 -12.12 -33.87
C PRO A 55 -15.49 -12.67 -34.39
N ARG A 56 -15.45 -13.38 -35.52
CA ARG A 56 -16.66 -13.92 -36.18
C ARG A 56 -17.06 -15.30 -35.70
N GLU A 57 -16.10 -16.06 -35.19
CA GLU A 57 -16.34 -17.42 -34.68
C GLU A 57 -16.12 -17.45 -33.17
N TRP A 58 -17.10 -17.98 -32.45
CA TRP A 58 -17.11 -18.10 -31.00
C TRP A 58 -17.30 -19.56 -30.64
N ILE A 59 -16.30 -20.16 -30.01
CA ILE A 59 -16.32 -21.55 -29.56
C ILE A 59 -17.09 -21.58 -28.24
N ILE A 60 -18.16 -22.36 -28.20
CA ILE A 60 -18.99 -22.58 -27.02
C ILE A 60 -18.42 -23.79 -26.29
N GLU A 61 -17.88 -23.54 -25.10
CA GLU A 61 -17.37 -24.58 -24.21
C GLU A 61 -18.35 -24.77 -23.04
N PRO A 62 -18.70 -26.02 -22.67
CA PRO A 62 -19.50 -26.26 -21.49
C PRO A 62 -18.75 -25.83 -20.22
N LEU A 63 -19.48 -25.22 -19.29
CA LEU A 63 -19.01 -24.91 -17.95
C LEU A 63 -19.50 -25.95 -16.96
N GLU A 64 -18.91 -26.00 -15.77
CA GLU A 64 -19.42 -26.84 -14.68
C GLU A 64 -20.84 -26.41 -14.33
N ALA A 65 -21.81 -27.29 -14.61
CA ALA A 65 -23.21 -27.01 -14.38
C ALA A 65 -23.51 -26.87 -12.88
N LYS A 66 -23.98 -25.69 -12.48
CA LYS A 66 -24.51 -25.47 -11.13
C LYS A 66 -25.98 -25.85 -11.12
N THR A 67 -26.36 -26.76 -10.22
CA THR A 67 -27.76 -27.14 -10.04
C THR A 67 -28.50 -26.08 -9.23
N GLY A 68 -29.80 -25.93 -9.50
CA GLY A 68 -30.67 -25.03 -8.73
C GLY A 68 -30.66 -23.56 -9.16
N VAL A 69 -30.23 -23.26 -10.40
CA VAL A 69 -30.33 -21.91 -10.95
C VAL A 69 -31.59 -21.77 -11.80
N PHE A 70 -32.34 -20.69 -11.57
CA PHE A 70 -33.62 -20.42 -12.24
C PHE A 70 -33.61 -19.02 -12.82
N THR A 71 -34.30 -18.83 -13.95
CA THR A 71 -34.60 -17.50 -14.49
C THR A 71 -35.95 -17.04 -13.96
N PHE A 72 -36.04 -15.76 -13.60
CA PHE A 72 -37.30 -15.14 -13.22
C PHE A 72 -37.51 -13.86 -14.03
N VAL A 73 -38.77 -13.55 -14.29
CA VAL A 73 -39.20 -12.33 -14.95
C VAL A 73 -39.99 -11.50 -13.94
N GLN A 74 -39.53 -10.27 -13.73
CA GLN A 74 -40.22 -9.30 -12.89
C GLN A 74 -41.13 -8.44 -13.77
N LYS A 75 -42.43 -8.47 -13.48
CA LYS A 75 -43.45 -7.59 -14.08
C LYS A 75 -43.95 -6.60 -13.02
N PRO A 76 -44.59 -5.48 -13.41
CA PRO A 76 -45.10 -4.48 -12.46
C PRO A 76 -46.01 -5.05 -11.35
N HIS A 77 -46.67 -6.19 -11.60
CA HIS A 77 -47.63 -6.79 -10.68
C HIS A 77 -47.16 -8.13 -10.08
N GLY A 78 -45.89 -8.49 -10.19
CA GLY A 78 -45.35 -9.70 -9.58
C GLY A 78 -44.09 -10.26 -10.25
N ALA A 79 -43.43 -11.19 -9.57
CA ALA A 79 -42.29 -11.93 -10.09
C ALA A 79 -42.68 -13.38 -10.37
N PHE A 80 -42.26 -13.91 -11.52
CA PHE A 80 -42.59 -15.26 -11.96
C PHE A 80 -41.32 -16.01 -12.35
N ILE A 81 -41.21 -17.28 -11.99
CA ILE A 81 -40.14 -18.16 -12.47
C ILE A 81 -40.46 -18.54 -13.92
N ASP A 82 -39.56 -18.18 -14.82
CA ASP A 82 -39.73 -18.30 -16.28
C ASP A 82 -39.01 -19.53 -16.85
N GLY A 83 -37.94 -19.98 -16.19
CA GLY A 83 -37.16 -21.14 -16.66
C GLY A 83 -36.23 -21.73 -15.62
N VAL A 84 -35.77 -22.95 -15.92
CA VAL A 84 -34.74 -23.68 -15.19
C VAL A 84 -33.49 -23.71 -16.04
N ILE A 85 -32.36 -23.31 -15.47
CA ILE A 85 -31.08 -23.37 -16.16
C ILE A 85 -30.57 -24.80 -16.08
N THR A 86 -30.44 -25.46 -17.23
CA THR A 86 -29.95 -26.85 -17.32
C THR A 86 -28.46 -26.89 -17.62
N ASP A 87 -28.01 -26.02 -18.50
CA ASP A 87 -26.66 -26.01 -19.04
C ASP A 87 -26.06 -24.62 -18.89
N GLU A 88 -24.82 -24.54 -18.42
CA GLU A 88 -24.02 -23.33 -18.44
C GLU A 88 -22.91 -23.51 -19.46
N VAL A 89 -22.74 -22.52 -20.34
CA VAL A 89 -21.72 -22.55 -21.38
C VAL A 89 -21.00 -21.22 -21.45
N TYR A 90 -19.75 -21.23 -21.91
CA TYR A 90 -18.95 -20.03 -22.11
C TYR A 90 -18.56 -19.90 -23.59
N ALA A 91 -18.96 -18.79 -24.21
CA ALA A 91 -18.64 -18.48 -25.59
C ALA A 91 -17.30 -17.74 -25.65
N LYS A 92 -16.24 -18.43 -26.09
CA LYS A 92 -14.90 -17.87 -26.27
C LYS A 92 -14.68 -17.43 -27.71
N PRO A 93 -14.14 -16.23 -27.97
CA PRO A 93 -13.82 -15.81 -29.33
C PRO A 93 -12.65 -16.66 -29.84
N LYS A 94 -12.76 -17.17 -31.06
CA LYS A 94 -11.66 -17.86 -31.72
C LYS A 94 -10.52 -16.88 -31.96
N ILE A 95 -9.30 -17.30 -31.58
CA ILE A 95 -8.11 -16.46 -31.70
C ILE A 95 -7.67 -16.42 -33.17
N THR A 96 -8.12 -15.40 -33.90
CA THR A 96 -7.68 -15.11 -35.27
C THR A 96 -6.68 -13.94 -35.28
N PRO A 97 -5.82 -13.83 -36.30
CA PRO A 97 -4.89 -12.69 -36.43
C PRO A 97 -5.63 -11.34 -36.48
N GLU A 98 -6.81 -11.31 -37.12
CA GLU A 98 -7.69 -10.14 -37.17
C GLU A 98 -8.20 -9.75 -35.77
N TYR A 99 -8.65 -10.73 -34.99
CA TYR A 99 -9.09 -10.50 -33.61
C TYR A 99 -7.95 -10.00 -32.71
N LEU A 100 -6.72 -10.51 -32.90
CA LEU A 100 -5.55 -10.02 -32.17
C LEU A 100 -5.24 -8.55 -32.50
N LYS A 101 -5.42 -8.14 -33.76
CA LYS A 101 -5.30 -6.74 -34.19
C LYS A 101 -6.38 -5.88 -33.52
N TYR A 102 -7.64 -6.30 -33.58
CA TYR A 102 -8.75 -5.62 -32.89
C TYR A 102 -8.50 -5.46 -31.40
N LYS A 103 -8.06 -6.53 -30.72
CA LYS A 103 -7.76 -6.52 -29.30
C LYS A 103 -6.62 -5.53 -28.95
N ARG A 104 -5.61 -5.42 -29.82
CA ARG A 104 -4.50 -4.47 -29.66
C ARG A 104 -4.94 -3.02 -29.85
N GLU A 105 -5.74 -2.75 -30.88
CA GLU A 105 -6.29 -1.42 -31.15
C GLU A 105 -7.19 -0.97 -29.99
N ARG A 106 -8.11 -1.84 -29.56
CA ARG A 106 -8.99 -1.59 -28.43
C ARG A 106 -8.22 -1.41 -27.12
N SER A 107 -7.19 -2.21 -26.86
CA SER A 107 -6.39 -2.05 -25.65
C SER A 107 -5.54 -0.78 -25.68
N ALA A 108 -5.13 -0.28 -26.84
CA ALA A 108 -4.45 1.00 -26.97
C ALA A 108 -5.38 2.18 -26.69
N VAL A 109 -6.65 2.09 -27.10
CA VAL A 109 -7.67 3.13 -26.81
C VAL A 109 -8.05 3.13 -25.33
N LEU A 110 -8.31 1.95 -24.73
CA LEU A 110 -8.69 1.85 -23.32
C LEU A 110 -7.52 2.15 -22.38
N ASN A 111 -6.31 1.71 -22.75
CA ASN A 111 -5.09 2.06 -22.04
C ASN A 111 -4.47 3.31 -22.69
N VAL A 112 -5.21 4.42 -22.66
CA VAL A 112 -4.56 5.74 -22.80
C VAL A 112 -3.45 5.76 -21.76
N LYS A 113 -2.21 5.71 -22.25
CA LYS A 113 -1.02 5.59 -21.42
C LYS A 113 -1.13 6.64 -20.31
N LYS A 114 -1.28 6.17 -19.07
CA LYS A 114 -0.94 7.02 -17.93
C LYS A 114 0.47 7.51 -18.20
N ASP A 115 0.72 8.81 -18.12
CA ASP A 115 2.04 9.39 -18.31
C ASP A 115 2.99 8.81 -17.25
N VAL A 116 3.60 7.67 -17.57
CA VAL A 116 4.65 7.08 -16.75
C VAL A 116 5.93 7.81 -17.16
N LYS A 117 6.16 8.97 -16.55
CA LYS A 117 7.45 9.64 -16.64
C LYS A 117 8.45 8.80 -15.86
N SER A 118 9.28 8.05 -16.58
CA SER A 118 10.44 7.40 -15.99
C SER A 118 11.45 8.49 -15.60
N VAL A 119 11.53 8.79 -14.31
CA VAL A 119 12.54 9.72 -13.76
C VAL A 119 13.88 9.00 -13.74
N ASP A 120 14.82 9.42 -14.57
CA ASP A 120 16.21 8.99 -14.49
C ASP A 120 16.95 9.94 -13.52
N SER A 121 16.98 9.55 -12.25
CA SER A 121 17.54 10.38 -11.17
C SER A 121 19.03 10.73 -11.38
N LEU A 122 19.77 9.95 -12.18
CA LEU A 122 21.16 10.22 -12.52
C LEU A 122 21.31 11.28 -13.61
N LYS A 123 20.43 11.28 -14.62
CA LYS A 123 20.44 12.28 -15.71
C LYS A 123 19.86 13.62 -15.30
N GLU A 124 18.80 13.63 -14.50
CA GLU A 124 18.09 14.87 -14.14
C GLU A 124 18.70 15.59 -12.93
N GLY A 125 19.77 15.05 -12.35
CA GLY A 125 20.41 15.63 -11.15
C GLY A 125 19.48 15.66 -9.92
N ILE A 126 18.34 14.97 -9.99
CA ILE A 126 17.36 14.87 -8.90
C ILE A 126 17.95 13.94 -7.84
N ARG A 127 18.58 14.54 -6.84
CA ARG A 127 18.97 13.85 -5.62
C ARG A 127 17.67 13.42 -4.94
N MET A 128 17.33 12.13 -5.03
CA MET A 128 16.21 11.54 -4.29
C MET A 128 16.37 11.90 -2.82
N GLU A 129 15.58 12.86 -2.33
CA GLU A 129 15.41 13.05 -0.90
C GLU A 129 14.87 11.74 -0.38
N ARG A 130 15.62 11.10 0.52
CA ARG A 130 15.17 9.85 1.14
C ARG A 130 13.89 10.20 1.89
N TYR A 131 12.74 9.83 1.34
CA TYR A 131 11.48 9.82 2.07
C TYR A 131 11.71 8.97 3.32
N GLY A 132 11.77 9.63 4.49
CA GLY A 132 12.16 8.98 5.74
C GLY A 132 12.86 9.86 6.77
N ALA A 133 13.15 11.13 6.49
CA ALA A 133 13.45 12.07 7.57
C ALA A 133 12.13 12.66 8.06
N THR A 134 11.59 12.12 9.15
CA THR A 134 10.51 12.82 9.86
C THR A 134 11.02 14.17 10.35
N GLU A 135 10.12 15.13 10.58
CA GLU A 135 10.49 16.44 11.15
C GLU A 135 11.34 16.30 12.43
N TYR A 136 11.08 15.22 13.17
CA TYR A 136 11.85 14.77 14.32
C TYR A 136 13.32 14.42 14.00
N ASP A 137 13.59 13.70 12.89
CA ASP A 137 14.96 13.39 12.45
C ASP A 137 15.74 14.65 12.07
N ILE A 138 15.07 15.60 11.42
CA ILE A 138 15.67 16.89 11.04
C ILE A 138 16.00 17.69 12.30
N MET A 139 15.08 17.72 13.27
CA MET A 139 15.28 18.41 14.55
C MET A 139 16.37 17.76 15.40
N ALA A 140 16.44 16.43 15.44
CA ALA A 140 17.49 15.67 16.14
C ALA A 140 18.88 15.92 15.53
N ARG A 141 18.99 15.95 14.19
CA ARG A 141 20.24 16.30 13.49
C ARG A 141 20.65 17.74 13.75
N LYS A 142 19.71 18.69 13.74
CA LYS A 142 19.98 20.10 14.10
C LYS A 142 20.46 20.24 15.55
N ARG A 143 19.80 19.58 16.51
CA ARG A 143 20.25 19.57 17.92
C ARG A 143 21.66 19.00 18.04
N LYS A 144 21.93 17.85 17.41
CA LYS A 144 23.26 17.21 17.45
C LYS A 144 24.34 18.12 16.84
N LYS A 145 24.05 18.79 15.72
CA LYS A 145 24.96 19.75 15.09
C LYS A 145 25.21 20.97 15.98
N MET A 146 24.17 21.57 16.57
CA MET A 146 24.33 22.67 17.52
C MET A 146 25.12 22.28 18.77
N LEU A 147 24.94 21.06 19.27
CA LEU A 147 25.72 20.53 20.40
C LEU A 147 27.20 20.31 20.02
N MET A 148 27.49 19.99 18.76
CA MET A 148 28.85 19.79 18.24
C MET A 148 29.54 21.11 17.86
N GLU A 149 28.81 22.09 17.31
CA GLU A 149 29.32 23.45 17.03
C GLU A 149 29.61 24.21 18.33
N LYS A 150 28.84 23.95 19.39
CA LYS A 150 29.30 24.19 20.76
C LYS A 150 30.37 23.15 21.12
N LYS A 151 31.51 23.16 20.42
CA LYS A 151 32.76 22.60 20.92
C LYS A 151 32.98 23.27 22.28
N ARG A 152 32.48 22.59 23.31
CA ARG A 152 32.65 22.96 24.72
C ARG A 152 34.15 22.92 24.94
N GLU A 153 34.78 24.09 24.92
CA GLU A 153 36.15 24.21 25.40
C GLU A 153 36.14 23.65 26.81
N ARG A 154 37.06 22.71 27.08
CA ARG A 154 37.17 22.11 28.40
C ARG A 154 37.50 23.24 29.35
N LEU A 155 36.59 23.53 30.27
CA LEU A 155 36.86 24.48 31.34
C LEU A 155 37.99 23.91 32.19
N SER A 156 38.76 24.79 32.84
CA SER A 156 39.82 24.33 33.74
C SER A 156 39.22 23.51 34.89
N LYS A 157 40.01 22.58 35.45
CA LYS A 157 39.56 21.73 36.55
C LYS A 157 38.93 22.54 37.67
N THR A 158 39.53 23.67 38.06
CA THR A 158 39.06 24.54 39.14
C THR A 158 37.66 25.12 38.87
N GLU A 159 37.41 25.60 37.65
CA GLU A 159 36.11 26.18 37.27
C GLU A 159 34.99 25.13 37.27
N VAL A 160 35.30 23.91 36.82
CA VAL A 160 34.31 22.81 36.83
C VAL A 160 33.97 22.40 38.26
N MET A 161 34.94 22.40 39.17
CA MET A 161 34.70 22.05 40.57
C MET A 161 33.77 23.07 41.24
N ASP A 162 33.98 24.37 41.00
CA ASP A 162 33.12 25.44 41.54
C ASP A 162 31.66 25.32 41.05
N ILE A 163 31.47 25.02 39.76
CA ILE A 163 30.13 24.78 39.19
C ILE A 163 29.47 23.55 39.85
N ILE A 164 30.23 22.48 40.10
CA ILE A 164 29.72 21.28 40.76
C ILE A 164 29.33 21.57 42.22
N PHE A 165 30.13 22.33 42.97
CA PHE A 165 29.78 22.72 44.34
C PHE A 165 28.48 23.52 44.38
N ARG A 166 28.33 24.51 43.50
CA ARG A 166 27.07 25.28 43.37
C ARG A 166 25.87 24.41 43.00
N ALA A 167 26.06 23.37 42.19
CA ALA A 167 24.99 22.42 41.89
C ALA A 167 24.57 21.65 43.16
N PHE A 168 25.53 21.23 43.98
CA PHE A 168 25.26 20.53 45.24
C PHE A 168 24.64 21.42 46.34
N GLU A 169 24.81 22.74 46.27
CA GLU A 169 24.07 23.70 47.10
C GLU A 169 22.58 23.73 46.74
N GLU A 170 22.23 23.64 45.45
CA GLU A 170 20.84 23.62 44.99
C GLU A 170 20.13 22.30 45.35
N TYR A 171 20.80 21.16 45.13
CA TYR A 171 20.26 19.84 45.44
C TYR A 171 21.33 18.90 46.02
N PRO A 172 21.01 18.12 47.07
CA PRO A 172 21.99 17.27 47.75
C PRO A 172 22.45 16.05 46.94
N TYR A 173 21.74 15.69 45.86
CA TYR A 173 21.99 14.50 45.06
C TYR A 173 21.89 14.81 43.57
N TRP A 174 22.90 14.39 42.80
CA TRP A 174 22.94 14.59 41.35
C TRP A 174 23.42 13.37 40.59
N SER A 175 22.94 13.17 39.36
CA SER A 175 23.48 12.15 38.46
C SER A 175 24.66 12.70 37.65
N VAL A 176 25.57 11.82 37.22
CA VAL A 176 26.72 12.22 36.36
C VAL A 176 26.25 12.91 35.07
N LYS A 177 25.13 12.44 34.52
CA LYS A 177 24.55 12.99 33.29
C LYS A 177 24.07 14.43 33.52
N ASP A 178 23.37 14.65 34.63
CA ASP A 178 22.84 15.97 34.96
C ASP A 178 23.97 16.96 35.31
N LEU A 179 25.03 16.51 35.98
CA LEU A 179 26.24 17.32 36.21
C LEU A 179 26.97 17.68 34.91
N ALA A 180 27.03 16.75 33.95
CA ALA A 180 27.60 17.01 32.63
C ALA A 180 26.76 17.98 31.78
N ASP A 181 25.43 17.92 31.93
CA ASP A 181 24.52 18.85 31.27
C ASP A 181 24.55 20.24 31.94
N ARG A 182 24.64 20.31 33.27
CA ARG A 182 24.72 21.57 34.05
C ARG A 182 26.05 22.30 33.85
N SER A 183 27.17 21.58 33.86
CA SER A 183 28.51 22.14 33.62
C SER A 183 28.81 22.38 32.14
N GLY A 184 28.01 21.79 31.24
CA GLY A 184 28.30 21.79 29.83
C GLY A 184 29.59 21.04 29.49
N GLN A 185 30.11 20.15 30.34
CA GLN A 185 31.35 19.41 30.08
C GLN A 185 31.07 17.98 29.57
N PRO A 186 32.02 17.31 28.88
CA PRO A 186 31.86 15.92 28.48
C PRO A 186 31.69 14.99 29.70
N LEU A 187 30.81 13.98 29.58
CA LEU A 187 30.51 13.02 30.65
C LEU A 187 31.77 12.35 31.22
N ALA A 188 32.70 11.96 30.34
CA ALA A 188 33.96 11.33 30.74
C ALA A 188 34.83 12.26 31.61
N TYR A 189 34.84 13.55 31.32
CA TYR A 189 35.63 14.52 32.10
C TYR A 189 35.04 14.75 33.50
N ILE A 190 33.71 14.79 33.60
CA ILE A 190 33.03 14.84 34.90
C ILE A 190 33.27 13.56 35.70
N GLN A 191 33.27 12.39 35.07
CA GLN A 191 33.58 11.12 35.73
C GLN A 191 35.01 11.05 36.28
N GLU A 192 35.98 11.71 35.64
CA GLU A 192 37.36 11.80 36.13
C GLU A 192 37.48 12.72 37.36
N LEU A 193 36.68 13.79 37.43
CA LEU A 193 36.73 14.78 38.51
C LEU A 193 35.84 14.43 39.71
N LEU A 194 34.78 13.67 39.50
CA LEU A 194 33.83 13.29 40.55
C LEU A 194 34.46 12.58 41.76
N PRO A 195 35.41 11.64 41.62
CA PRO A 195 36.04 10.95 42.74
C PRO A 195 36.77 11.87 43.71
N ASP A 196 37.20 13.05 43.26
CA ASP A 196 37.89 14.03 44.10
C ASP A 196 36.91 14.74 45.04
N ILE A 197 35.67 14.99 44.60
CA ILE A 197 34.69 15.85 45.27
C ILE A 197 33.54 15.08 45.93
N ALA A 198 33.06 14.02 45.28
CA ALA A 198 31.78 13.39 45.57
C ALA A 198 31.90 11.86 45.65
N VAL A 199 30.99 11.23 46.39
CA VAL A 199 30.90 9.79 46.58
C VAL A 199 29.62 9.28 45.93
N LEU A 200 29.69 8.13 45.27
CA LEU A 200 28.53 7.47 44.72
C LEU A 200 27.67 6.88 45.84
N ASN A 201 26.41 7.31 45.94
CA ASN A 201 25.46 6.77 46.91
C ASN A 201 24.96 5.38 46.47
N LYS A 202 25.34 4.34 47.23
CA LYS A 202 24.97 2.93 46.95
C LYS A 202 23.71 2.46 47.68
N LYS A 203 23.08 3.30 48.50
CA LYS A 203 22.00 2.88 49.42
C LYS A 203 20.61 3.18 48.87
N THR A 204 20.19 4.45 48.87
CA THR A 204 18.79 4.83 48.59
C THR A 204 18.62 5.44 47.20
N HIS A 205 19.61 6.20 46.72
CA HIS A 205 19.58 6.86 45.41
C HIS A 205 20.65 6.26 44.47
N ARG A 206 20.39 5.05 43.98
CA ARG A 206 21.30 4.34 43.07
C ARG A 206 21.66 5.22 41.86
N ASN A 207 22.96 5.28 41.54
CA ASN A 207 23.54 6.10 40.46
C ASN A 207 23.55 7.63 40.68
N MET A 208 23.28 8.09 41.91
CA MET A 208 23.45 9.50 42.29
C MET A 208 24.72 9.70 43.12
N TYR A 209 25.35 10.84 42.95
CA TYR A 209 26.53 11.29 43.69
C TYR A 209 26.10 12.26 44.78
N GLU A 210 26.79 12.18 45.93
CA GLU A 210 26.66 13.10 47.06
C GLU A 210 28.02 13.69 47.39
N LEU A 211 28.05 14.93 47.90
CA LEU A 211 29.31 15.60 48.26
C LEU A 211 30.04 14.82 49.36
N LYS A 212 31.37 14.72 49.28
CA LYS A 212 32.17 14.13 50.36
C LYS A 212 31.93 14.91 51.67
N PRO A 213 31.94 14.21 52.82
CA PRO A 213 31.71 14.85 54.12
C PRO A 213 32.76 15.92 54.46
N GLU A 214 33.97 15.80 53.89
CA GLU A 214 35.05 16.79 54.02
C GLU A 214 34.70 18.16 53.45
N TYR A 215 33.90 18.20 52.38
CA TYR A 215 33.47 19.46 51.75
C TYR A 215 32.09 19.93 52.22
N LYS A 216 31.37 19.09 52.99
CA LYS A 216 30.04 19.42 53.52
C LYS A 216 30.10 20.38 54.73
N ASN A 217 31.26 20.49 55.37
CA ASN A 217 31.46 21.24 56.62
C ASN A 217 32.14 22.60 56.44
N ASN A 218 32.34 23.08 55.21
CA ASN A 218 33.03 24.34 54.94
C ASN A 218 32.20 25.32 54.08
N SER A 219 30.87 25.18 54.13
CA SER A 219 29.89 26.14 53.60
C SER A 219 29.04 26.70 54.73
#